data_AF-A0A963HWS5-F1
#
_entry.id   AF-A0A963HWS5-F1
#
_cell.length_a   1.000
_cell.length_b   1.000
_cell.length_c   1.000
_cell.angle_alpha   90.00
_cell.angle_beta   90.00
_cell.angle_gamma   90.00
#
_symmetry.space_group_name_H-M   'P 1'
#
loop_
_entity.id
_entity.type
_entity.pdbx_description
1 polymer ?
#
loop_
_entity_poly.entity_id
_entity_poly.type
_entity_poly.pdbx_seq_one_letter_code
_entity_poly.pdbx_strand_id
1 'polypeptide(L)'
;MNLNDTSLAATLTQLEQRDDFIGRHIGPDSPEISAMLRALELDSLDQLVDQVVPASIRAQSPLALPPARTEPETLARLREIADGNQVFKSFIGMGYHDTHTPTVILRNVMENPAWYTAYTPYQPEISQGRLEALLNFQTMVSELTGLGIANASLLDEATAAAEAMSFCQRLSKSKSPVFFVSSDCHPQTIEVVRTRAEPLGIEVVVGEVATGIATQECFGVLLQYPASRGEIIDYAELTATAHAKNALVVVAADLLSLTLLKPPGEFGADVAIGTTQRFGVPLGFGGPHAAYFATNDANKRVMPGRVAGVSIDSHGEPAYRLAMQTREQHIRREKATSHICTA
;
A
#
# COMPACT_ATOMS: atom_id res chain seq x y z
N MET A 1 60.14 -19.25 -10.53
CA MET A 1 58.83 -19.50 -9.91
C MET A 1 58.88 -20.86 -9.25
N ASN A 2 58.84 -20.87 -7.92
CA ASN A 2 58.88 -22.11 -7.15
C ASN A 2 57.47 -22.71 -7.16
N LEU A 3 57.30 -23.90 -7.75
CA LEU A 3 56.00 -24.59 -7.87
C LEU A 3 55.55 -25.28 -6.56
N ASN A 4 56.30 -25.09 -5.46
CA ASN A 4 56.11 -25.76 -4.17
C ASN A 4 55.75 -24.79 -3.02
N ASP A 5 55.23 -23.61 -3.32
CA ASP A 5 54.70 -22.72 -2.28
C ASP A 5 53.29 -23.21 -1.86
N THR A 6 53.25 -24.07 -0.84
CA THR A 6 52.03 -24.64 -0.26
C THR A 6 51.35 -23.71 0.76
N SER A 7 51.70 -22.42 0.79
CA SER A 7 51.09 -21.42 1.68
C SER A 7 49.64 -21.02 1.32
N LEU A 8 49.02 -21.68 0.33
CA LEU A 8 47.65 -21.46 -0.14
C LEU A 8 46.71 -22.64 0.16
N ALA A 9 46.76 -23.21 1.35
CA ALA A 9 45.78 -24.23 1.76
C ALA A 9 44.52 -23.56 2.34
N ALA A 10 43.74 -22.89 1.49
CA ALA A 10 42.38 -22.49 1.88
C ALA A 10 41.57 -23.74 2.23
N THR A 11 40.83 -23.71 3.34
CA THR A 11 39.95 -24.82 3.71
C THR A 11 38.81 -24.95 2.69
N LEU A 12 38.20 -26.14 2.57
CA LEU A 12 37.03 -26.33 1.71
C LEU A 12 35.93 -25.31 2.04
N THR A 13 35.68 -25.05 3.32
CA THR A 13 34.72 -24.04 3.78
C THR A 13 35.06 -22.62 3.31
N GLN A 14 36.35 -22.25 3.30
CA GLN A 14 36.80 -20.96 2.78
C GLN A 14 36.64 -20.87 1.26
N LEU A 15 36.84 -21.98 0.54
CA LEU A 15 36.64 -22.05 -0.91
C LEU A 15 35.16 -22.01 -1.32
N GLU A 16 34.25 -22.45 -0.44
CA GLU A 16 32.80 -22.40 -0.68
C GLU A 16 32.20 -20.98 -0.56
N GLN A 17 32.89 -20.06 0.13
CA GLN A 17 32.50 -18.64 0.25
C GLN A 17 31.03 -18.40 0.63
N ARG A 18 30.46 -19.26 1.49
CA ARG A 18 29.03 -19.22 1.87
C ARG A 18 28.57 -17.91 2.53
N ASP A 19 29.53 -17.15 3.05
CA ASP A 19 29.31 -15.88 3.75
C ASP A 19 29.56 -14.64 2.87
N ASP A 20 29.85 -14.79 1.56
CA ASP A 20 30.22 -13.66 0.68
C ASP A 20 29.16 -12.54 0.66
N PHE A 21 27.88 -12.90 0.77
CA PHE A 21 26.79 -11.92 0.84
C PHE A 21 26.92 -10.94 2.03
N ILE A 22 27.50 -11.38 3.16
CA ILE A 22 27.70 -10.53 4.34
C ILE A 22 28.57 -9.33 3.98
N GLY A 23 29.66 -9.55 3.25
CA GLY A 23 30.56 -8.47 2.80
C GLY A 23 29.99 -7.58 1.70
N ARG A 24 28.92 -8.01 1.01
CA ARG A 24 28.17 -7.17 0.07
C ARG A 24 27.09 -6.33 0.74
N HIS A 25 26.49 -6.87 1.81
CA HIS A 25 25.39 -6.25 2.53
C HIS A 25 25.87 -5.26 3.60
N ILE A 26 26.89 -5.63 4.39
CA ILE A 26 27.47 -4.79 5.43
C ILE A 26 28.52 -3.88 4.78
N GLY A 27 28.30 -2.57 4.83
CA GLY A 27 29.23 -1.59 4.29
C GLY A 27 30.60 -1.60 4.99
N PRO A 28 30.66 -1.42 6.33
CA PRO A 28 31.92 -1.35 7.03
C PRO A 28 32.73 -2.65 7.02
N ASP A 29 33.98 -2.56 6.58
CA ASP A 29 34.94 -3.66 6.61
C ASP A 29 35.73 -3.72 7.94
N SER A 30 36.65 -4.68 8.10
CA SER A 30 37.39 -4.84 9.36
C SER A 30 38.25 -3.61 9.74
N PRO A 31 39.02 -2.99 8.83
CA PRO A 31 39.68 -1.71 9.08
C PRO A 31 38.75 -0.59 9.53
N GLU A 32 37.60 -0.41 8.86
CA GLU A 32 36.62 0.62 9.19
C GLU A 32 35.96 0.36 10.55
N ILE A 33 35.54 -0.88 10.81
CA ILE A 33 35.00 -1.31 12.11
C ILE A 33 36.03 -1.00 13.22
N SER A 34 37.29 -1.33 13.00
CA SER A 34 38.35 -1.07 13.98
C SER A 34 38.57 0.44 14.22
N ALA A 35 38.45 1.26 13.17
CA ALA A 35 38.54 2.72 13.31
C ALA A 35 37.35 3.29 14.10
N MET A 36 36.13 2.81 13.84
CA MET A 36 34.93 3.21 14.58
C MET A 36 35.01 2.79 16.05
N LEU A 37 35.45 1.56 16.34
CA LEU A 37 35.63 1.06 17.71
C LEU A 37 36.64 1.91 18.50
N ARG A 38 37.79 2.26 17.88
CA ARG A 38 38.76 3.17 18.50
C ARG A 38 38.17 4.55 18.80
N ALA A 39 37.35 5.09 17.90
CA ALA A 39 36.67 6.38 18.12
C ALA A 39 35.65 6.34 19.27
N LEU A 40 35.11 5.14 19.56
CA LEU A 40 34.21 4.89 20.69
C LEU A 40 34.95 4.43 21.96
N GLU A 41 36.29 4.32 21.92
CA GLU A 41 37.10 3.78 23.01
C GLU A 41 36.71 2.34 23.41
N LEU A 42 36.36 1.52 22.41
CA LEU A 42 36.00 0.11 22.57
C LEU A 42 37.00 -0.81 21.86
N ASP A 43 37.17 -2.01 22.41
CA ASP A 43 38.10 -3.03 21.93
C ASP A 43 37.44 -4.02 20.96
N SER A 44 36.11 -4.18 21.01
CA SER A 44 35.37 -5.12 20.16
C SER A 44 33.90 -4.77 19.96
N LEU A 45 33.29 -5.36 18.93
CA LEU A 45 31.84 -5.32 18.74
C LEU A 45 31.08 -6.00 19.88
N ASP A 46 31.64 -7.05 20.49
CA ASP A 46 31.03 -7.71 21.65
C ASP A 46 30.94 -6.77 22.85
N GLN A 47 32.01 -6.00 23.12
CA GLN A 47 32.01 -4.99 24.18
C GLN A 47 30.96 -3.91 23.92
N LEU A 48 30.80 -3.47 22.66
CA LEU A 48 29.73 -2.54 22.27
C LEU A 48 28.35 -3.14 22.58
N VAL A 49 28.11 -4.38 22.20
CA VAL A 49 26.83 -5.07 22.43
C VAL A 49 26.57 -5.23 23.94
N ASP A 50 27.57 -5.60 24.73
CA ASP A 50 27.44 -5.76 26.19
C ASP A 50 27.08 -4.45 26.91
N GLN A 51 27.56 -3.31 26.41
CA GLN A 51 27.26 -2.00 26.97
C GLN A 51 25.88 -1.46 26.54
N VAL A 52 25.42 -1.80 25.33
CA VAL A 52 24.19 -1.26 24.75
C VAL A 52 22.97 -2.13 25.04
N VAL A 53 23.10 -3.45 24.97
CA VAL A 53 21.98 -4.39 25.09
C VAL A 53 21.93 -4.98 26.50
N PRO A 54 20.87 -4.72 27.29
CA PRO A 54 20.77 -5.29 28.64
C PRO A 54 20.84 -6.81 28.63
N ALA A 55 21.73 -7.37 29.47
CA ALA A 55 21.97 -8.81 29.54
C ALA A 55 20.71 -9.63 29.86
N SER A 56 19.75 -9.06 30.60
CA SER A 56 18.49 -9.71 30.98
C SER A 56 17.58 -10.02 29.80
N ILE A 57 17.74 -9.34 28.66
CA ILE A 57 16.95 -9.56 27.44
C ILE A 57 17.78 -10.09 26.28
N ARG A 58 19.11 -10.20 26.43
CA ARG A 58 19.99 -10.73 25.38
C ARG A 58 19.79 -12.24 25.24
N ALA A 59 19.59 -12.69 24.01
CA ALA A 59 19.55 -14.12 23.69
C ALA A 59 20.88 -14.79 24.07
N GLN A 60 20.79 -15.90 24.80
CA GLN A 60 21.95 -16.64 25.31
C GLN A 60 22.52 -17.65 24.31
N SER A 61 21.77 -17.92 23.23
CA SER A 61 22.16 -18.84 22.17
C SER A 61 22.02 -18.16 20.81
N PRO A 62 22.86 -18.51 19.83
CA PRO A 62 22.67 -18.09 18.45
C PRO A 62 21.30 -18.51 17.91
N LEU A 63 20.82 -17.81 16.87
CA LEU A 63 19.61 -18.21 16.18
C LEU A 63 19.79 -19.60 15.55
N ALA A 64 18.83 -20.48 15.75
CA ALA A 64 18.80 -21.82 15.16
C ALA A 64 18.36 -21.75 13.68
N LEU A 65 19.24 -21.25 12.81
CA LEU A 65 19.01 -21.11 11.38
C LEU A 65 19.79 -22.16 10.57
N PRO A 66 19.31 -22.54 9.37
CA PRO A 66 20.11 -23.31 8.43
C PRO A 66 21.42 -22.59 8.09
N PRO A 67 22.46 -23.32 7.64
CA PRO A 67 23.69 -22.70 7.15
C PRO A 67 23.42 -21.69 6.04
N ALA A 68 24.24 -20.64 5.98
CA ALA A 68 24.20 -19.65 4.91
C ALA A 68 24.42 -20.32 3.54
N ARG A 69 23.85 -19.67 2.51
CA ARG A 69 24.01 -20.01 1.10
C ARG A 69 24.60 -18.82 0.37
N THR A 70 25.35 -19.11 -0.67
CA THR A 70 25.78 -18.07 -1.62
C THR A 70 24.58 -17.46 -2.35
N GLU A 71 24.77 -16.29 -2.96
CA GLU A 71 23.73 -15.65 -3.77
C GLU A 71 23.24 -16.54 -4.93
N PRO A 72 24.12 -17.20 -5.72
CA PRO A 72 23.67 -18.12 -6.78
C PRO A 72 22.87 -19.32 -6.27
N GLU A 73 23.29 -19.93 -5.15
CA GLU A 73 22.55 -21.05 -4.54
C GLU A 73 21.18 -20.60 -4.01
N THR A 74 21.10 -19.38 -3.49
CA THR A 74 19.84 -18.79 -3.03
C THR A 74 18.88 -18.58 -4.20
N LEU A 75 19.35 -18.03 -5.32
CA LEU A 75 18.54 -17.87 -6.54
C LEU A 75 18.09 -19.22 -7.11
N ALA A 76 18.99 -20.21 -7.18
CA ALA A 76 18.65 -21.56 -7.65
C ALA A 76 17.58 -22.20 -6.75
N ARG A 77 17.73 -22.10 -5.43
CA ARG A 77 16.72 -22.62 -4.49
C ARG A 77 15.38 -21.92 -4.63
N LEU A 78 15.37 -20.59 -4.75
CA LEU A 78 14.14 -19.84 -4.94
C LEU A 78 13.46 -20.22 -6.27
N ARG A 79 14.23 -20.51 -7.31
CA ARG A 79 13.70 -21.02 -8.58
C ARG A 79 13.04 -22.38 -8.42
N GLU A 80 13.65 -23.32 -7.71
CA GLU A 80 13.03 -24.63 -7.42
C GLU A 80 11.68 -24.50 -6.70
N ILE A 81 11.59 -23.58 -5.73
CA ILE A 81 10.33 -23.31 -5.03
C ILE A 81 9.29 -22.70 -5.98
N ALA A 82 9.71 -21.72 -6.79
CA ALA A 82 8.85 -21.07 -7.76
C ALA A 82 8.35 -22.03 -8.86
N ASP A 83 9.16 -23.01 -9.27
CA ASP A 83 8.80 -24.07 -10.23
C ASP A 83 7.72 -25.02 -9.71
N GLY A 84 7.46 -25.02 -8.40
CA GLY A 84 6.32 -25.72 -7.82
C GLY A 84 4.96 -25.03 -8.07
N ASN A 85 4.95 -23.77 -8.49
CA ASN A 85 3.73 -23.03 -8.79
C ASN A 85 3.18 -23.39 -10.17
N GLN A 86 1.85 -23.43 -10.28
CA GLN A 86 1.16 -23.62 -11.56
C GLN A 86 0.53 -22.30 -12.01
N VAL A 87 0.98 -21.78 -13.16
CA VAL A 87 0.48 -20.52 -13.72
C VAL A 87 -0.70 -20.81 -14.66
N PHE A 88 -1.92 -20.52 -14.20
CA PHE A 88 -3.14 -20.66 -14.98
C PHE A 88 -3.58 -19.33 -15.60
N LYS A 89 -4.42 -19.43 -16.64
CA LYS A 89 -5.25 -18.30 -17.09
C LYS A 89 -6.42 -18.14 -16.12
N SER A 90 -6.26 -17.29 -15.12
CA SER A 90 -7.24 -17.11 -14.05
C SER A 90 -8.30 -16.08 -14.44
N PHE A 91 -9.52 -16.54 -14.74
CA PHE A 91 -10.71 -15.70 -14.96
C PHE A 91 -11.61 -15.62 -13.72
N ILE A 92 -11.00 -15.69 -12.53
CA ILE A 92 -11.71 -15.64 -11.25
C ILE A 92 -12.31 -14.25 -11.02
N GLY A 93 -11.60 -13.19 -11.43
CA GLY A 93 -12.01 -11.81 -11.21
C GLY A 93 -11.87 -11.44 -9.73
N MET A 94 -12.97 -11.06 -9.09
CA MET A 94 -13.02 -10.74 -7.66
C MET A 94 -12.01 -9.66 -7.23
N GLY A 95 -11.80 -8.66 -8.08
CA GLY A 95 -10.90 -7.53 -7.85
C GLY A 95 -9.48 -7.72 -8.41
N TYR A 96 -9.14 -8.92 -8.88
CA TYR A 96 -7.83 -9.22 -9.48
C TYR A 96 -7.99 -9.68 -10.92
N HIS A 97 -7.34 -8.96 -11.83
CA HIS A 97 -7.47 -9.19 -13.27
C HIS A 97 -6.08 -9.22 -13.88
N ASP A 98 -5.77 -10.28 -14.61
CA ASP A 98 -4.49 -10.37 -15.30
C ASP A 98 -4.32 -9.18 -16.27
N THR A 99 -3.08 -8.71 -16.40
CA THR A 99 -2.77 -7.49 -17.15
C THR A 99 -1.38 -7.58 -17.76
N HIS A 100 -1.17 -6.82 -18.82
CA HIS A 100 0.14 -6.70 -19.45
C HIS A 100 0.91 -5.53 -18.82
N THR A 101 1.89 -5.84 -17.97
CA THR A 101 2.86 -4.83 -17.49
C THR A 101 3.72 -4.37 -18.67
N PRO A 102 3.66 -3.10 -19.10
CA PRO A 102 4.51 -2.62 -20.18
C PRO A 102 5.99 -2.83 -19.81
N THR A 103 6.74 -3.50 -20.69
CA THR A 103 8.13 -3.91 -20.41
C THR A 103 9.06 -2.72 -20.13
N VAL A 104 8.75 -1.55 -20.70
CA VAL A 104 9.46 -0.30 -20.41
C VAL A 104 9.26 0.15 -18.97
N ILE A 105 8.08 -0.06 -18.37
CA ILE A 105 7.79 0.25 -16.97
C ILE A 105 8.43 -0.80 -16.05
N LEU A 106 8.28 -2.09 -16.39
CA LEU A 106 8.91 -3.18 -15.63
C LEU A 106 10.42 -2.92 -15.48
N ARG A 107 11.12 -2.71 -16.60
CA ARG A 107 12.58 -2.55 -16.60
C ARG A 107 13.06 -1.24 -15.99
N ASN A 108 12.42 -0.11 -16.32
CA ASN A 108 12.95 1.22 -15.98
C ASN A 108 12.39 1.82 -14.68
N VAL A 109 11.35 1.21 -14.11
CA VAL A 109 10.75 1.64 -12.84
C VAL A 109 10.80 0.51 -11.81
N MET A 110 10.15 -0.64 -12.08
CA MET A 110 10.00 -1.71 -11.08
C MET A 110 11.33 -2.41 -10.76
N GLU A 111 12.16 -2.65 -11.77
CA GLU A 111 13.48 -3.29 -11.64
C GLU A 111 14.62 -2.26 -11.49
N ASN A 112 14.31 -0.98 -11.30
CA ASN A 112 15.29 0.09 -11.21
C ASN A 112 15.47 0.60 -9.77
N PRO A 113 16.63 0.40 -9.13
CA PRO A 113 16.86 0.82 -7.74
C PRO A 113 16.71 2.31 -7.52
N ALA A 114 16.90 3.16 -8.55
CA ALA A 114 16.67 4.59 -8.42
C ALA A 114 15.21 4.95 -8.08
N TRP A 115 14.25 4.06 -8.38
CA TRP A 115 12.84 4.23 -8.07
C TRP A 115 12.42 3.56 -6.76
N TYR A 116 12.95 2.38 -6.43
CA TYR A 116 12.46 1.59 -5.29
C TYR A 116 13.31 1.68 -4.01
N THR A 117 14.49 2.31 -4.04
CA THR A 117 15.35 2.41 -2.84
C THR A 117 15.03 3.62 -1.96
N ALA A 118 14.50 4.69 -2.55
CA ALA A 118 14.08 5.87 -1.81
C ALA A 118 12.81 5.57 -0.98
N TYR A 119 12.64 6.32 0.12
CA TYR A 119 11.45 6.22 0.96
C TYR A 119 10.50 7.42 0.73
N THR A 120 9.55 7.58 1.66
CA THR A 120 8.58 8.69 1.68
C THR A 120 9.24 10.03 1.32
N PRO A 121 8.65 10.85 0.43
CA PRO A 121 9.20 12.15 0.00
C PRO A 121 9.07 13.24 1.08
N TYR A 122 9.69 13.04 2.24
CA TYR A 122 9.75 14.01 3.33
C TYR A 122 10.59 15.25 2.99
N GLN A 123 11.60 15.08 2.12
CA GLN A 123 12.45 16.16 1.60
C GLN A 123 12.03 16.45 0.15
N PRO A 124 11.05 17.34 -0.08
CA PRO A 124 10.42 17.52 -1.39
C PRO A 124 11.40 17.96 -2.48
N GLU A 125 12.40 18.78 -2.15
CA GLU A 125 13.37 19.37 -3.07
C GLU A 125 14.19 18.30 -3.82
N ILE A 126 14.46 17.17 -3.17
CA ILE A 126 15.17 16.02 -3.75
C ILE A 126 14.22 14.86 -4.10
N SER A 127 12.92 15.14 -4.21
CA SER A 127 11.87 14.13 -4.39
C SER A 127 10.84 14.47 -5.45
N GLN A 128 11.06 15.52 -6.24
CA GLN A 128 10.08 16.04 -7.21
C GLN A 128 9.60 14.98 -8.20
N GLY A 129 10.48 14.13 -8.74
CA GLY A 129 10.09 13.13 -9.74
C GLY A 129 9.01 12.15 -9.26
N ARG A 130 9.15 11.58 -8.06
CA ARG A 130 8.12 10.67 -7.51
C ARG A 130 6.89 11.42 -7.00
N LEU A 131 7.04 12.66 -6.54
CA LEU A 131 5.90 13.51 -6.16
C LEU A 131 5.04 13.85 -7.38
N GLU A 132 5.66 14.12 -8.52
CA GLU A 132 4.97 14.32 -9.79
C GLU A 132 4.26 13.04 -10.25
N ALA A 133 4.91 11.89 -10.18
CA ALA A 133 4.27 10.60 -10.50
C ALA A 133 3.05 10.31 -9.61
N LEU A 134 3.12 10.64 -8.31
CA LEU A 134 1.97 10.53 -7.39
C LEU A 134 0.87 11.55 -7.71
N LEU A 135 1.23 12.76 -8.16
CA LEU A 135 0.24 13.72 -8.63
C LEU A 135 -0.45 13.21 -9.90
N ASN A 136 0.28 12.61 -10.83
CA ASN A 136 -0.28 11.98 -12.03
C ASN A 136 -1.24 10.83 -11.68
N PHE A 137 -0.88 10.01 -10.69
CA PHE A 137 -1.77 8.99 -10.13
C PHE A 137 -3.07 9.60 -9.58
N GLN A 138 -2.97 10.65 -8.77
CA GLN A 138 -4.13 11.34 -8.22
C GLN A 138 -5.02 11.93 -9.30
N THR A 139 -4.43 12.60 -10.30
CA THR A 139 -5.16 13.16 -11.44
C THR A 139 -5.90 12.08 -12.22
N MET A 140 -5.21 10.99 -12.58
CA MET A 140 -5.81 9.85 -13.27
C MET A 140 -7.01 9.29 -12.50
N VAL A 141 -6.87 9.09 -11.19
CA VAL A 141 -7.96 8.60 -10.34
C VAL A 141 -9.12 9.60 -10.31
N SER A 142 -8.84 10.88 -10.07
CA SER A 142 -9.86 11.93 -10.03
C SER A 142 -10.65 12.05 -11.34
N GLU A 143 -9.97 12.02 -12.48
CA GLU A 143 -10.60 12.08 -13.81
C GLU A 143 -11.46 10.84 -14.09
N LEU A 144 -10.95 9.64 -13.84
CA LEU A 144 -11.68 8.40 -14.10
C LEU A 144 -12.86 8.19 -13.14
N THR A 145 -12.77 8.70 -11.91
CA THR A 145 -13.86 8.57 -10.92
C THR A 145 -14.85 9.71 -10.96
N GLY A 146 -14.54 10.82 -11.63
CA GLY A 146 -15.35 12.04 -11.66
C GLY A 146 -15.37 12.78 -10.31
N LEU A 147 -14.39 12.53 -9.42
CA LEU A 147 -14.33 13.12 -8.08
C LEU A 147 -13.19 14.14 -7.94
N GLY A 148 -13.40 15.14 -7.08
CA GLY A 148 -12.56 16.34 -7.03
C GLY A 148 -11.12 16.16 -6.52
N ILE A 149 -10.85 15.13 -5.70
CA ILE A 149 -9.51 14.89 -5.15
C ILE A 149 -9.29 13.40 -4.85
N ALA A 150 -8.09 12.91 -5.11
CA ALA A 150 -7.63 11.56 -4.73
C ALA A 150 -6.38 11.62 -3.83
N ASN A 151 -6.16 10.56 -3.06
CA ASN A 151 -4.96 10.39 -2.27
C ASN A 151 -3.83 9.71 -3.06
N ALA A 152 -2.65 9.62 -2.46
CA ALA A 152 -1.44 9.07 -3.07
C ALA A 152 -1.27 7.55 -2.84
N SER A 153 -2.38 6.80 -2.75
CA SER A 153 -2.56 5.36 -2.49
C SER A 153 -3.12 4.99 -1.10
N LEU A 154 -3.69 3.78 -1.03
CA LEU A 154 -3.94 2.96 0.14
C LEU A 154 -3.42 1.53 -0.11
N LEU A 155 -3.54 0.64 0.89
CA LEU A 155 -2.90 -0.68 0.89
C LEU A 155 -3.53 -1.69 -0.09
N ASP A 156 -4.87 -1.79 -0.10
CA ASP A 156 -5.65 -2.63 -0.99
C ASP A 156 -7.11 -2.16 -1.02
N GLU A 157 -7.93 -2.71 -1.92
CA GLU A 157 -9.33 -2.29 -2.08
C GLU A 157 -10.16 -2.50 -0.81
N ALA A 158 -9.93 -3.61 -0.10
CA ALA A 158 -10.71 -4.01 1.06
C ALA A 158 -10.44 -3.06 2.26
N THR A 159 -9.18 -2.69 2.47
CA THR A 159 -8.79 -1.68 3.45
C THR A 159 -9.21 -0.28 3.04
N ALA A 160 -9.21 0.06 1.75
CA ALA A 160 -9.76 1.32 1.26
C ALA A 160 -11.27 1.44 1.53
N ALA A 161 -12.02 0.36 1.39
CA ALA A 161 -13.44 0.31 1.76
C ALA A 161 -13.67 0.53 3.26
N ALA A 162 -12.82 -0.07 4.12
CA ALA A 162 -12.88 0.15 5.56
C ALA A 162 -12.51 1.60 5.95
N GLU A 163 -11.52 2.20 5.28
CA GLU A 163 -11.21 3.62 5.46
C GLU A 163 -12.37 4.51 5.01
N ALA A 164 -13.08 4.13 3.94
CA ALA A 164 -14.28 4.83 3.48
C ALA A 164 -15.42 4.75 4.50
N MET A 165 -15.60 3.61 5.16
CA MET A 165 -16.54 3.48 6.28
C MET A 165 -16.20 4.46 7.41
N SER A 166 -14.94 4.48 7.89
CA SER A 166 -14.51 5.42 8.93
C SER A 166 -14.59 6.89 8.47
N PHE A 167 -14.33 7.16 7.20
CA PHE A 167 -14.52 8.47 6.59
C PHE A 167 -15.99 8.90 6.64
N CYS A 168 -16.92 8.02 6.24
CA CYS A 168 -18.35 8.27 6.28
C CYS A 168 -18.84 8.52 7.72
N GLN A 169 -18.36 7.73 8.69
CA GLN A 169 -18.71 7.91 10.10
C GLN A 169 -18.36 9.31 10.63
N ARG A 170 -17.26 9.91 10.15
CA ARG A 170 -16.82 11.25 10.56
C ARG A 170 -17.61 12.40 9.94
N LEU A 171 -18.19 12.19 8.75
CA LEU A 171 -18.82 13.24 7.96
C LEU A 171 -20.34 13.17 7.89
N SER A 172 -20.90 11.97 7.96
CA SER A 172 -22.33 11.74 7.85
C SER A 172 -23.10 12.48 8.94
N LYS A 173 -24.27 13.03 8.58
CA LYS A 173 -25.18 13.67 9.54
C LYS A 173 -26.19 12.68 10.13
N SER A 174 -26.27 11.47 9.58
CA SER A 174 -27.10 10.39 10.12
C SER A 174 -26.66 10.03 11.54
N LYS A 175 -27.63 9.65 12.38
CA LYS A 175 -27.38 9.16 13.75
C LYS A 175 -27.36 7.63 13.84
N SER A 176 -27.64 6.95 12.73
CA SER A 176 -27.60 5.49 12.69
C SER A 176 -26.17 4.99 12.91
N PRO A 177 -25.96 3.93 13.71
CA PRO A 177 -24.66 3.25 13.82
C PRO A 177 -24.40 2.29 12.64
N VAL A 178 -25.34 2.17 11.71
CA VAL A 178 -25.28 1.19 10.61
C VAL A 178 -24.46 1.71 9.44
N PHE A 179 -23.50 0.91 8.99
CA PHE A 179 -22.89 0.99 7.67
C PHE A 179 -23.46 -0.12 6.80
N PHE A 180 -24.17 0.25 5.73
CA PHE A 180 -24.77 -0.73 4.82
C PHE A 180 -23.75 -1.15 3.76
N VAL A 181 -23.64 -2.45 3.48
CA VAL A 181 -22.75 -2.99 2.46
C VAL A 181 -23.58 -3.81 1.48
N SER A 182 -23.51 -3.47 0.19
CA SER A 182 -24.15 -4.29 -0.84
C SER A 182 -23.57 -5.70 -0.83
N SER A 183 -24.45 -6.71 -0.89
CA SER A 183 -24.04 -8.12 -1.06
C SER A 183 -23.32 -8.38 -2.39
N ASP A 184 -23.36 -7.44 -3.34
CA ASP A 184 -22.66 -7.51 -4.61
C ASP A 184 -21.20 -7.04 -4.54
N CYS A 185 -20.72 -6.59 -3.38
CA CYS A 185 -19.30 -6.30 -3.18
C CYS A 185 -18.47 -7.59 -3.15
N HIS A 186 -17.16 -7.47 -3.41
CA HIS A 186 -16.27 -8.62 -3.29
C HIS A 186 -16.27 -9.18 -1.85
N PRO A 187 -16.26 -10.52 -1.68
CA PRO A 187 -16.41 -11.13 -0.35
C PRO A 187 -15.28 -10.73 0.61
N GLN A 188 -14.04 -10.60 0.13
CA GLN A 188 -12.93 -10.13 0.94
C GLN A 188 -13.09 -8.66 1.38
N THR A 189 -13.72 -7.82 0.55
CA THR A 189 -14.02 -6.42 0.89
C THR A 189 -15.04 -6.37 2.01
N ILE A 190 -16.10 -7.18 1.92
CA ILE A 190 -17.13 -7.30 2.97
C ILE A 190 -16.50 -7.74 4.29
N GLU A 191 -15.63 -8.75 4.25
CA GLU A 191 -15.02 -9.32 5.46
C GLU A 191 -14.09 -8.31 6.17
N VAL A 192 -13.22 -7.61 5.42
CA VAL A 192 -12.34 -6.58 6.02
C VAL A 192 -13.14 -5.41 6.59
N VAL A 193 -14.23 -4.99 5.94
CA VAL A 193 -15.12 -3.95 6.48
C VAL A 193 -15.74 -4.39 7.80
N ARG A 194 -16.23 -5.64 7.89
CA ARG A 194 -16.75 -6.21 9.15
C ARG A 194 -15.69 -6.25 10.25
N THR A 195 -14.50 -6.77 9.95
CA THR A 195 -13.39 -6.84 10.93
C THR A 195 -13.00 -5.45 11.44
N ARG A 196 -12.99 -4.43 10.56
CA ARG A 196 -12.66 -3.05 10.94
C ARG A 196 -13.78 -2.36 11.71
N ALA A 197 -15.04 -2.77 11.50
CA ALA A 197 -16.20 -2.22 12.17
C ALA A 197 -16.32 -2.69 13.64
N GLU A 198 -15.98 -3.96 13.91
CA GLU A 198 -16.11 -4.59 15.23
C GLU A 198 -15.48 -3.77 16.38
N PRO A 199 -14.19 -3.38 16.35
CA PRO A 199 -13.58 -2.63 17.45
C PRO A 199 -14.09 -1.18 17.55
N LEU A 200 -14.79 -0.68 16.54
CA LEU A 200 -15.38 0.66 16.51
C LEU A 200 -16.85 0.68 16.97
N GLY A 201 -17.44 -0.49 17.24
CA GLY A 201 -18.85 -0.62 17.57
C GLY A 201 -19.79 -0.20 16.42
N ILE A 202 -19.34 -0.32 15.17
CA ILE A 202 -20.14 -0.03 13.98
C ILE A 202 -20.93 -1.28 13.61
N GLU A 203 -22.23 -1.13 13.33
CA GLU A 203 -23.08 -2.23 12.86
C GLU A 203 -22.96 -2.35 11.33
N VAL A 204 -22.52 -3.49 10.82
CA VAL A 204 -22.44 -3.74 9.38
C VAL A 204 -23.60 -4.61 8.94
N VAL A 205 -24.49 -4.04 8.13
CA VAL A 205 -25.61 -4.77 7.52
C VAL A 205 -25.26 -5.07 6.07
N VAL A 206 -25.26 -6.36 5.71
CA VAL A 206 -24.99 -6.82 4.34
C VAL A 206 -26.29 -7.29 3.71
N GLY A 207 -26.62 -6.80 2.51
CA GLY A 207 -27.82 -7.24 1.82
C GLY A 207 -28.02 -6.64 0.44
N GLU A 208 -29.18 -6.93 -0.13
CA GLU A 208 -29.63 -6.35 -1.41
C GLU A 208 -29.87 -4.84 -1.22
N VAL A 209 -29.22 -4.05 -2.06
CA VAL A 209 -29.04 -2.63 -1.80
C VAL A 209 -30.32 -1.81 -2.02
N ALA A 210 -31.15 -2.14 -3.01
CA ALA A 210 -32.38 -1.40 -3.28
C ALA A 210 -33.37 -1.52 -2.11
N THR A 211 -33.56 -2.73 -1.60
CA THR A 211 -34.42 -3.01 -0.44
C THR A 211 -33.81 -2.48 0.85
N GLY A 212 -32.49 -2.63 1.00
CA GLY A 212 -31.75 -2.18 2.17
C GLY A 212 -31.86 -0.68 2.38
N ILE A 213 -31.55 0.13 1.35
CA ILE A 213 -31.58 1.59 1.46
C ILE A 213 -33.00 2.14 1.60
N ALA A 214 -34.01 1.46 1.05
CA ALA A 214 -35.40 1.84 1.28
C ALA A 214 -35.81 1.66 2.77
N THR A 215 -35.38 0.57 3.40
CA THR A 215 -35.90 0.14 4.72
C THR A 215 -35.03 0.49 5.92
N GLN A 216 -33.72 0.65 5.73
CA GLN A 216 -32.76 0.89 6.80
C GLN A 216 -32.31 2.35 6.86
N GLU A 217 -32.03 2.82 8.07
CA GLU A 217 -31.28 4.05 8.30
C GLU A 217 -29.80 3.70 8.45
N CYS A 218 -28.91 4.38 7.73
CA CYS A 218 -27.47 4.14 7.79
C CYS A 218 -26.72 5.48 7.73
N PHE A 219 -25.45 5.48 8.13
CA PHE A 219 -24.58 6.65 7.97
C PHE A 219 -23.79 6.61 6.66
N GLY A 220 -23.63 5.42 6.09
CA GLY A 220 -23.02 5.25 4.78
C GLY A 220 -23.37 3.91 4.14
N VAL A 221 -23.13 3.85 2.83
CA VAL A 221 -23.45 2.73 1.95
C VAL A 221 -22.23 2.39 1.11
N LEU A 222 -21.81 1.13 1.08
CA LEU A 222 -20.79 0.62 0.17
C LEU A 222 -21.43 -0.14 -0.99
N LEU A 223 -21.13 0.29 -2.20
CA LEU A 223 -21.55 -0.29 -3.48
C LEU A 223 -20.33 -0.80 -4.25
N GLN A 224 -20.52 -1.70 -5.21
CA GLN A 224 -19.48 -2.15 -6.13
C GLN A 224 -19.91 -1.88 -7.57
N TYR A 225 -19.01 -1.35 -8.41
CA TYR A 225 -19.32 -0.94 -9.77
C TYR A 225 -18.17 -1.23 -10.76
N PRO A 226 -18.29 -2.24 -11.63
CA PRO A 226 -19.35 -3.25 -11.70
C PRO A 226 -19.43 -4.14 -10.45
N ALA A 227 -20.57 -4.79 -10.25
CA ALA A 227 -20.77 -5.76 -9.17
C ALA A 227 -19.79 -6.93 -9.24
N SER A 228 -19.61 -7.67 -8.14
CA SER A 228 -18.68 -8.79 -8.06
C SER A 228 -18.99 -9.94 -9.01
N ARG A 229 -20.21 -10.03 -9.57
CA ARG A 229 -20.59 -11.01 -10.59
C ARG A 229 -20.66 -10.41 -12.00
N GLY A 230 -20.29 -9.14 -12.15
CA GLY A 230 -20.14 -8.44 -13.42
C GLY A 230 -21.33 -7.56 -13.84
N GLU A 231 -22.38 -7.45 -13.03
CA GLU A 231 -23.52 -6.60 -13.34
C GLU A 231 -23.15 -5.12 -13.31
N ILE A 232 -23.70 -4.36 -14.27
CA ILE A 232 -23.58 -2.90 -14.33
C ILE A 232 -24.94 -2.34 -13.91
N ILE A 233 -24.97 -1.71 -12.75
CA ILE A 233 -26.21 -1.22 -12.11
C ILE A 233 -26.20 0.31 -12.15
N ASP A 234 -27.33 0.92 -12.52
CA ASP A 234 -27.51 2.37 -12.40
C ASP A 234 -27.85 2.72 -10.95
N TYR A 235 -26.91 3.39 -10.28
CA TYR A 235 -27.06 3.77 -8.88
C TYR A 235 -27.60 5.18 -8.67
N ALA A 236 -27.94 5.94 -9.72
CA ALA A 236 -28.32 7.36 -9.57
C ALA A 236 -29.55 7.60 -8.66
N GLU A 237 -30.58 6.75 -8.74
CA GLU A 237 -31.74 6.85 -7.85
C GLU A 237 -31.41 6.41 -6.42
N LEU A 238 -30.55 5.39 -6.30
CA LEU A 238 -30.12 4.87 -5.02
C LEU A 238 -29.29 5.90 -4.24
N THR A 239 -28.38 6.60 -4.93
CA THR A 239 -27.57 7.65 -4.31
C THR A 239 -28.43 8.80 -3.81
N ALA A 240 -29.41 9.24 -4.61
CA ALA A 240 -30.38 10.25 -4.19
C ALA A 240 -31.18 9.81 -2.95
N THR A 241 -31.59 8.55 -2.89
CA THR A 241 -32.32 7.99 -1.74
C THR A 241 -31.45 7.94 -0.48
N ALA A 242 -30.19 7.51 -0.60
CA ALA A 242 -29.24 7.50 0.50
C ALA A 242 -28.97 8.92 1.03
N HIS A 243 -28.77 9.89 0.13
CA HIS A 243 -28.56 11.30 0.49
C HIS A 243 -29.78 11.91 1.18
N ALA A 244 -31.01 11.56 0.78
CA ALA A 244 -32.23 12.01 1.46
C ALA A 244 -32.29 11.56 2.93
N LYS A 245 -31.60 10.46 3.28
CA LYS A 245 -31.42 9.95 4.66
C LYS A 245 -30.15 10.45 5.33
N ASN A 246 -29.43 11.40 4.73
CA ASN A 246 -28.13 11.90 5.17
C ASN A 246 -27.01 10.84 5.24
N ALA A 247 -27.17 9.70 4.55
CA ALA A 247 -26.11 8.70 4.40
C ALA A 247 -25.14 9.14 3.29
N LEU A 248 -23.87 8.73 3.39
CA LEU A 248 -22.87 8.95 2.34
C LEU A 248 -22.69 7.70 1.47
N VAL A 249 -22.44 7.87 0.18
CA VAL A 249 -22.31 6.76 -0.77
C VAL A 249 -20.85 6.55 -1.15
N VAL A 250 -20.36 5.33 -0.91
CA VAL A 250 -19.05 4.83 -1.30
C VAL A 250 -19.22 3.84 -2.44
N VAL A 251 -18.43 3.98 -3.51
CA VAL A 251 -18.44 3.05 -4.64
C VAL A 251 -17.05 2.45 -4.83
N ALA A 252 -16.94 1.14 -4.65
CA ALA A 252 -15.78 0.35 -5.06
C ALA A 252 -15.83 0.15 -6.58
N ALA A 253 -15.03 0.89 -7.34
CA ALA A 253 -15.11 0.92 -8.80
C ALA A 253 -13.83 0.46 -9.51
N ASP A 254 -13.98 -0.26 -10.62
CA ASP A 254 -12.86 -0.69 -11.46
C ASP A 254 -12.47 0.43 -12.45
N LEU A 255 -11.26 0.99 -12.32
CA LEU A 255 -10.82 2.13 -13.14
C LEU A 255 -10.80 1.83 -14.65
N LEU A 256 -10.56 0.58 -15.07
CA LEU A 256 -10.58 0.24 -16.49
C LEU A 256 -12.01 0.29 -17.02
N SER A 257 -12.98 -0.19 -16.24
CA SER A 257 -14.40 -0.11 -16.61
C SER A 257 -14.87 1.34 -16.77
N LEU A 258 -14.36 2.26 -15.94
CA LEU A 258 -14.71 3.69 -15.97
C LEU A 258 -14.18 4.43 -17.20
N THR A 259 -13.34 3.79 -18.02
CA THR A 259 -12.99 4.35 -19.34
C THR A 259 -14.17 4.30 -20.33
N LEU A 260 -15.20 3.50 -20.03
CA LEU A 260 -16.39 3.33 -20.86
C LEU A 260 -17.68 3.65 -20.10
N LEU A 261 -17.69 3.41 -18.78
CA LEU A 261 -18.87 3.56 -17.94
C LEU A 261 -18.95 4.96 -17.35
N LYS A 262 -20.19 5.39 -17.08
CA LYS A 262 -20.46 6.63 -16.35
C LYS A 262 -19.76 6.55 -14.98
N PRO A 263 -18.89 7.51 -14.62
CA PRO A 263 -18.10 7.42 -13.40
C PRO A 263 -18.89 7.76 -12.14
N PRO A 264 -18.47 7.28 -10.95
CA PRO A 264 -19.19 7.47 -9.68
C PRO A 264 -19.56 8.91 -9.34
N GLY A 265 -18.68 9.87 -9.59
CA GLY A 265 -18.94 11.28 -9.32
C GLY A 265 -20.14 11.83 -10.11
N GLU A 266 -20.41 11.33 -11.31
CA GLU A 266 -21.52 11.80 -12.15
C GLU A 266 -22.89 11.24 -11.76
N PHE A 267 -22.92 10.19 -10.93
CA PHE A 267 -24.16 9.65 -10.36
C PHE A 267 -24.26 9.85 -8.85
N GLY A 268 -23.45 10.76 -8.30
CA GLY A 268 -23.61 11.26 -6.93
C GLY A 268 -22.92 10.43 -5.85
N ALA A 269 -21.88 9.66 -6.17
CA ALA A 269 -21.04 9.06 -5.13
C ALA A 269 -20.29 10.14 -4.34
N ASP A 270 -20.13 9.96 -3.03
CA ASP A 270 -19.32 10.83 -2.17
C ASP A 270 -17.84 10.40 -2.14
N VAL A 271 -17.62 9.09 -2.32
CA VAL A 271 -16.30 8.45 -2.31
C VAL A 271 -16.25 7.38 -3.40
N ALA A 272 -15.13 7.31 -4.12
CA ALA A 272 -14.79 6.17 -4.96
C ALA A 272 -13.50 5.52 -4.45
N ILE A 273 -13.49 4.20 -4.35
CA ILE A 273 -12.34 3.39 -3.94
C ILE A 273 -12.15 2.22 -4.89
N GLY A 274 -11.00 1.57 -4.85
CA GLY A 274 -10.74 0.38 -5.65
C GLY A 274 -9.25 0.09 -5.75
N THR A 275 -8.89 -0.89 -6.57
CA THR A 275 -7.50 -1.18 -6.90
C THR A 275 -7.09 -0.59 -8.25
N THR A 276 -5.83 -0.18 -8.38
CA THR A 276 -5.22 0.17 -9.69
C THR A 276 -4.44 -1.00 -10.29
N GLN A 277 -4.55 -2.22 -9.74
CA GLN A 277 -3.75 -3.38 -10.13
C GLN A 277 -3.75 -3.61 -11.64
N ARG A 278 -4.92 -3.62 -12.28
CA ARG A 278 -5.04 -3.96 -13.70
C ARG A 278 -4.49 -2.89 -14.64
N PHE A 279 -4.05 -1.74 -14.13
CA PHE A 279 -3.25 -0.75 -14.87
C PHE A 279 -1.77 -1.15 -14.87
N GLY A 280 -1.49 -2.35 -15.37
CA GLY A 280 -0.13 -2.81 -15.64
C GLY A 280 0.66 -3.31 -14.44
N VAL A 281 0.04 -3.61 -13.28
CA VAL A 281 0.73 -4.22 -12.13
C VAL A 281 0.47 -5.73 -12.09
N PRO A 282 1.50 -6.60 -11.96
CA PRO A 282 1.30 -8.05 -11.92
C PRO A 282 0.35 -8.50 -10.81
N LEU A 283 -0.33 -9.64 -10.99
CA LEU A 283 -1.23 -10.21 -9.96
C LEU A 283 -0.56 -10.41 -8.60
N GLY A 284 0.74 -10.74 -8.58
CA GLY A 284 1.54 -10.78 -7.35
C GLY A 284 1.06 -11.76 -6.27
N PHE A 285 0.19 -12.72 -6.64
CA PHE A 285 -0.49 -13.61 -5.69
C PHE A 285 -1.15 -12.86 -4.50
N GLY A 286 -1.66 -11.65 -4.78
CA GLY A 286 -2.33 -10.77 -3.82
C GLY A 286 -1.77 -9.35 -3.75
N GLY A 287 -0.54 -9.10 -4.19
CA GLY A 287 0.03 -7.75 -4.15
C GLY A 287 1.53 -7.68 -4.45
N PRO A 288 2.14 -6.47 -4.31
CA PRO A 288 1.52 -5.23 -3.84
C PRO A 288 0.77 -4.47 -4.95
N HIS A 289 -0.39 -3.91 -4.63
CA HIS A 289 -1.19 -3.07 -5.54
C HIS A 289 -1.61 -1.80 -4.82
N ALA A 290 -1.42 -0.64 -5.46
CA ALA A 290 -1.95 0.60 -4.93
C ALA A 290 -3.48 0.58 -5.02
N ALA A 291 -4.15 0.69 -3.88
CA ALA A 291 -5.56 1.06 -3.86
C ALA A 291 -5.69 2.57 -4.01
N TYR A 292 -6.79 3.02 -4.60
CA TYR A 292 -7.10 4.44 -4.71
C TYR A 292 -8.24 4.82 -3.76
N PHE A 293 -8.25 6.09 -3.37
CA PHE A 293 -9.34 6.71 -2.62
C PHE A 293 -9.57 8.12 -3.15
N ALA A 294 -10.76 8.39 -3.67
CA ALA A 294 -11.17 9.68 -4.19
C ALA A 294 -12.46 10.17 -3.52
N THR A 295 -12.60 11.49 -3.37
CA THR A 295 -13.78 12.14 -2.79
C THR A 295 -13.90 13.58 -3.29
N ASN A 296 -14.92 14.30 -2.84
CA ASN A 296 -15.12 15.73 -3.11
C ASN A 296 -14.05 16.60 -2.40
N ASP A 297 -13.60 17.69 -3.04
CA ASP A 297 -12.54 18.58 -2.50
C ASP A 297 -12.89 19.14 -1.10
N ALA A 298 -14.17 19.38 -0.84
CA ALA A 298 -14.66 19.84 0.46
C ALA A 298 -14.28 18.90 1.63
N ASN A 299 -14.07 17.62 1.35
CA ASN A 299 -13.79 16.59 2.35
C ASN A 299 -12.29 16.26 2.50
N LYS A 300 -11.40 16.97 1.80
CA LYS A 300 -9.95 16.69 1.81
C LYS A 300 -9.30 16.67 3.19
N ARG A 301 -9.89 17.37 4.18
CA ARG A 301 -9.40 17.43 5.56
C ARG A 301 -9.56 16.13 6.34
N VAL A 302 -10.41 15.20 5.90
CA VAL A 302 -10.64 13.91 6.56
C VAL A 302 -10.15 12.71 5.74
N MET A 303 -9.53 12.97 4.58
CA MET A 303 -8.99 11.94 3.69
C MET A 303 -7.89 11.11 4.39
N PRO A 304 -7.88 9.78 4.23
CA PRO A 304 -6.82 8.91 4.73
C PRO A 304 -5.56 8.99 3.86
N GLY A 305 -4.40 8.75 4.46
CA GLY A 305 -3.12 8.68 3.74
C GLY A 305 -2.60 10.03 3.20
N ARG A 306 -1.55 9.90 2.40
CA ARG A 306 -0.78 11.04 1.85
C ARG A 306 -1.51 11.66 0.67
N VAL A 307 -1.25 12.94 0.42
CA VAL A 307 -1.73 13.66 -0.77
C VAL A 307 -0.58 14.49 -1.30
N ALA A 308 -0.18 14.28 -2.55
CA ALA A 308 0.72 15.17 -3.27
C ALA A 308 -0.03 16.44 -3.69
N GLY A 309 0.60 17.60 -3.52
CA GLY A 309 0.01 18.88 -3.88
C GLY A 309 1.02 19.81 -4.52
N VAL A 310 0.52 20.70 -5.37
CA VAL A 310 1.29 21.78 -5.99
C VAL A 310 1.45 22.93 -4.98
N SER A 311 2.64 23.50 -4.95
CA SER A 311 3.03 24.67 -4.18
C SER A 311 3.98 25.53 -5.01
N ILE A 312 4.67 26.47 -4.37
CA ILE A 312 5.69 27.32 -4.98
C ILE A 312 6.98 27.22 -4.19
N ASP A 313 8.12 27.25 -4.87
CA ASP A 313 9.45 27.28 -4.25
C ASP A 313 9.89 28.71 -3.86
N SER A 314 11.14 28.86 -3.39
CA SER A 314 11.70 30.17 -3.03
C SER A 314 11.94 31.12 -4.20
N HIS A 315 11.91 30.62 -5.44
CA HIS A 315 12.04 31.41 -6.66
C HIS A 315 10.68 31.76 -7.29
N GLY A 316 9.58 31.24 -6.73
CA GLY A 316 8.23 31.44 -7.24
C GLY A 316 7.81 30.41 -8.28
N GLU A 317 8.60 29.37 -8.51
CA GLU A 317 8.32 28.33 -9.49
C GLU A 317 7.40 27.24 -8.91
N PRO A 318 6.50 26.64 -9.71
CA PRO A 318 5.68 25.51 -9.26
C PRO A 318 6.54 24.33 -8.78
N ALA A 319 6.22 23.81 -7.59
CA ALA A 319 6.91 22.66 -7.01
C ALA A 319 5.92 21.75 -6.26
N TYR A 320 6.24 20.46 -6.17
CA TYR A 320 5.38 19.47 -5.53
C TYR A 320 5.81 19.18 -4.08
N ARG A 321 4.85 18.90 -3.20
CA ARG A 321 5.12 18.42 -1.83
C ARG A 321 3.98 17.59 -1.30
N LEU A 322 4.21 16.88 -0.20
CA LEU A 322 3.10 16.32 0.58
C LEU A 322 2.29 17.45 1.23
N ALA A 323 0.98 17.40 1.04
CA ALA A 323 0.02 18.41 1.46
C ALA A 323 -0.87 17.93 2.62
N MET A 324 -1.30 18.88 3.46
CA MET A 324 -2.23 18.63 4.58
C MET A 324 -1.76 17.51 5.54
N GLN A 325 -0.45 17.44 5.79
CA GLN A 325 0.18 16.37 6.59
C GLN A 325 -0.32 16.33 8.04
N THR A 326 -0.96 17.39 8.53
CA THR A 326 -1.60 17.41 9.86
C THR A 326 -2.73 16.40 10.01
N ARG A 327 -3.16 15.72 8.94
CA ARG A 327 -4.12 14.59 9.00
C ARG A 327 -3.47 13.29 9.44
N GLU A 328 -2.16 13.15 9.24
CA GLU A 328 -1.44 11.87 9.32
C GLU A 328 -0.94 11.55 10.73
N GLN A 329 -0.67 10.26 10.96
CA GLN A 329 -0.29 9.70 12.26
C GLN A 329 0.95 10.37 12.90
N HIS A 330 1.93 10.80 12.09
CA HIS A 330 3.18 11.36 12.62
C HIS A 330 3.00 12.74 13.26
N ILE A 331 1.88 13.42 12.98
CA ILE A 331 1.51 14.71 13.61
C ILE A 331 0.38 14.50 14.61
N ARG A 332 -0.71 13.83 14.19
CA ARG A 332 -1.94 13.74 14.98
C ARG A 332 -2.10 12.47 15.81
N ARG A 333 -1.24 11.47 15.63
CA ARG A 333 -1.23 10.22 16.40
C ARG A 333 -2.63 9.59 16.44
N GLU A 334 -3.21 9.41 17.62
CA GLU A 334 -4.55 8.83 17.82
C GLU A 334 -5.70 9.67 17.21
N LYS A 335 -5.46 10.97 16.92
CA LYS A 335 -6.43 11.86 16.29
C LYS A 335 -6.27 11.96 14.76
N ALA A 336 -5.39 11.15 14.18
CA ALA A 336 -5.19 11.10 12.75
C ALA A 336 -6.41 10.54 12.03
N THR A 337 -6.51 10.78 10.73
CA THR A 337 -7.63 10.26 9.91
C THR A 337 -7.54 8.73 9.71
N SER A 338 -6.32 8.20 9.78
CA SER A 338 -5.99 6.77 9.67
C SER A 338 -4.63 6.50 10.35
N HIS A 339 -4.36 5.23 10.62
CA HIS A 339 -3.10 4.69 11.11
C HIS A 339 -2.08 4.43 10.00
N ILE A 340 -2.47 4.53 8.72
CA ILE A 340 -1.59 4.25 7.57
C ILE A 340 -0.32 5.13 7.57
N CYS A 341 0.81 4.55 7.15
CA CYS A 341 2.10 5.24 7.07
C CYS A 341 2.86 4.90 5.79
N THR A 342 3.36 3.67 5.65
CA THR A 342 3.81 3.11 4.37
C THR A 342 2.56 2.78 3.55
N ALA A 343 2.58 3.16 2.27
CA ALA A 343 1.52 2.95 1.28
C ALA A 343 2.15 2.94 -0.12
#